data_AF-A0A6P0T4M7-F1
#
_entry.id   AF-A0A6P0T4M7-F1
#
_cell.length_a   1.000
_cell.length_b   1.000
_cell.length_c   1.000
_cell.angle_alpha   90.00
_cell.angle_beta   90.00
_cell.angle_gamma   90.00
#
_symmetry.space_group_name_H-M   'P 1'
#
loop_
_entity.id
_entity.type
_entity.pdbx_description
1 polymer ?
#
loop_
_entity_poly.entity_id
_entity_poly.type
_entity_poly.pdbx_seq_one_letter_code
_entity_poly.pdbx_strand_id
1 'polypeptide(L)'
;EEDGAISQAAVAVLSFPDLQLRENAIARRPTTFPYVPGFLSFREVPVVLDALEKISIIPDLILCDGQGIAHPRRFGLACHLGVLTDIPTIGVAKSRFIGDHEELPENKGNWQPLSHDGEIIGAVVRTRTGVKPVYVSIGHRISLPTAIDYVLRCTSRYRLPETTRWADQLASNRIKN
;
A
#
# COMPACT_ATOMS: atom_id res chain seq x y z
N GLU A 1 -3.49 -9.87 -16.63
CA GLU A 1 -3.40 -10.70 -17.85
C GLU A 1 -4.73 -10.60 -18.59
N GLU A 2 -4.71 -10.82 -19.91
CA GLU A 2 -5.73 -10.41 -20.90
C GLU A 2 -5.92 -8.89 -21.01
N ASP A 3 -4.92 -8.17 -21.55
CA ASP A 3 -5.03 -6.77 -22.03
C ASP A 3 -5.70 -5.74 -21.09
N GLY A 4 -5.66 -5.99 -19.77
CA GLY A 4 -6.33 -5.15 -18.77
C GLY A 4 -7.84 -5.40 -18.59
N ALA A 5 -8.40 -6.42 -19.25
CA ALA A 5 -9.81 -6.84 -19.15
C ALA A 5 -10.16 -7.49 -17.80
N ILE A 6 -9.18 -8.07 -17.11
CA ILE A 6 -9.36 -8.64 -15.76
C ILE A 6 -8.49 -7.89 -14.74
N SER A 7 -9.14 -7.37 -13.70
CA SER A 7 -8.50 -6.90 -12.48
C SER A 7 -8.29 -8.09 -11.54
N GLN A 8 -7.12 -8.17 -10.89
CA GLN A 8 -6.82 -9.16 -9.86
C GLN A 8 -6.29 -8.45 -8.63
N ALA A 9 -6.72 -8.90 -7.45
CA ALA A 9 -6.15 -8.49 -6.17
C ALA A 9 -5.79 -9.70 -5.33
N ALA A 10 -4.73 -9.54 -4.53
CA ALA A 10 -4.35 -10.47 -3.49
C ALA A 10 -4.32 -9.75 -2.14
N VAL A 11 -4.89 -10.37 -1.12
CA VAL A 11 -4.82 -9.93 0.27
C VAL A 11 -4.05 -10.98 1.06
N ALA A 12 -3.12 -10.51 1.89
CA ALA A 12 -2.37 -11.34 2.82
C ALA A 12 -2.52 -10.75 4.22
N VAL A 13 -3.02 -11.57 5.16
CA VAL A 13 -3.13 -11.21 6.57
C VAL A 13 -1.94 -11.83 7.30
N LEU A 14 -1.16 -10.97 7.96
CA LEU A 14 0.03 -11.38 8.68
C LEU A 14 -0.18 -11.10 10.18
N SER A 15 0.37 -11.94 11.06
CA SER A 15 0.46 -11.57 12.47
C SER A 15 1.51 -10.49 12.67
N PHE A 16 1.31 -9.67 13.70
CA PHE A 16 2.25 -8.62 14.08
C PHE A 16 2.62 -8.79 15.57
N PRO A 17 3.90 -8.68 15.96
CA PRO A 17 5.04 -8.20 15.16
C PRO A 17 5.77 -9.29 14.33
N ASP A 18 5.37 -10.56 14.41
CA ASP A 18 6.15 -11.67 13.81
C ASP A 18 6.15 -11.72 12.27
N LEU A 19 5.21 -11.02 11.63
CA LEU A 19 5.02 -10.97 10.17
C LEU A 19 4.81 -12.34 9.51
N GLN A 20 4.22 -13.29 10.25
CA GLN A 20 3.87 -14.62 9.74
C GLN A 20 2.51 -14.58 9.03
N LEU A 21 2.44 -15.14 7.83
CA LEU A 21 1.19 -15.28 7.09
C LEU A 21 0.18 -16.12 7.89
N ARG A 22 -1.02 -15.60 8.08
CA ARG A 22 -2.13 -16.26 8.78
C ARG A 22 -3.24 -16.67 7.85
N GLU A 23 -3.57 -15.79 6.89
CA GLU A 23 -4.60 -16.04 5.90
C GLU A 23 -4.28 -15.27 4.63
N ASN A 24 -4.78 -15.74 3.49
CA ASN A 24 -4.72 -15.01 2.24
C ASN A 24 -5.92 -15.31 1.37
N ALA A 25 -6.23 -14.38 0.46
CA ALA A 25 -7.24 -14.58 -0.56
C ALA A 25 -6.83 -13.88 -1.85
N ILE A 26 -7.31 -14.42 -2.97
CA ILE A 26 -7.20 -13.82 -4.30
C ILE A 26 -8.60 -13.63 -4.86
N ALA A 27 -8.83 -12.49 -5.49
CA ALA A 27 -10.03 -12.23 -6.28
C ALA A 27 -9.66 -11.75 -7.67
N ARG A 28 -10.56 -12.06 -8.60
CA ARG A 28 -10.48 -11.66 -10.01
C ARG A 28 -11.86 -11.19 -10.42
N ARG A 29 -11.93 -10.10 -11.17
CA ARG A 29 -13.17 -9.60 -11.75
C ARG A 29 -12.91 -8.91 -13.09
N PRO A 30 -13.90 -8.84 -13.98
CA PRO A 30 -13.82 -7.97 -15.15
C PRO A 30 -13.52 -6.52 -14.75
N THR A 31 -12.58 -5.89 -15.44
CA THR A 31 -12.26 -4.48 -15.30
C THR A 31 -13.37 -3.65 -15.94
N THR A 32 -14.14 -2.93 -15.15
CA THR A 32 -15.27 -2.12 -15.64
C THR A 32 -14.97 -0.63 -15.78
N PHE A 33 -13.78 -0.18 -15.34
CA PHE A 33 -13.38 1.24 -15.36
C PHE A 33 -12.18 1.47 -16.29
N PRO A 34 -12.19 2.49 -17.16
CA PRO A 34 -11.10 2.74 -18.12
C PRO A 34 -9.81 3.20 -17.43
N TYR A 35 -8.66 3.09 -18.12
CA TYR A 35 -7.41 3.64 -17.60
C TYR A 35 -7.43 5.18 -17.68
N VAL A 36 -7.63 5.83 -16.53
CA VAL A 36 -7.51 7.29 -16.39
C VAL A 36 -6.48 7.58 -15.29
N PRO A 37 -5.38 8.30 -15.59
CA PRO A 37 -4.39 8.67 -14.58
C PRO A 37 -5.03 9.38 -13.37
N GLY A 38 -4.69 8.92 -12.17
CA GLY A 38 -5.28 9.41 -10.91
C GLY A 38 -6.69 8.88 -10.58
N PHE A 39 -7.18 7.87 -11.30
CA PHE A 39 -8.42 7.13 -10.98
C PHE A 39 -8.19 5.61 -10.90
N LEU A 40 -6.94 5.18 -10.73
CA LEU A 40 -6.58 3.76 -10.64
C LEU A 40 -7.35 3.02 -9.54
N SER A 41 -7.64 3.71 -8.42
CA SER A 41 -8.40 3.12 -7.32
C SER A 41 -9.79 2.62 -7.75
N PHE A 42 -10.45 3.24 -8.74
CA PHE A 42 -11.74 2.77 -9.26
C PHE A 42 -11.63 1.43 -10.02
N ARG A 43 -10.45 1.10 -10.53
CA ARG A 43 -10.18 -0.21 -11.18
C ARG A 43 -9.81 -1.30 -10.18
N GLU A 44 -9.15 -0.92 -9.08
CA GLU A 44 -8.50 -1.86 -8.17
C GLU A 44 -9.31 -2.10 -6.90
N VAL A 45 -9.90 -1.06 -6.30
CA VAL A 45 -10.65 -1.19 -5.03
C VAL A 45 -11.77 -2.22 -5.11
N PRO A 46 -12.61 -2.29 -6.17
CA PRO A 46 -13.66 -3.30 -6.24
C PRO A 46 -13.13 -4.74 -6.13
N VAL A 47 -12.02 -5.08 -6.79
CA VAL A 47 -11.44 -6.44 -6.69
C VAL A 47 -10.72 -6.68 -5.37
N VAL A 48 -10.19 -5.63 -4.73
CA VAL A 48 -9.62 -5.73 -3.38
C VAL A 48 -10.72 -6.04 -2.35
N LEU A 49 -11.88 -5.39 -2.46
CA LEU A 49 -13.04 -5.70 -1.62
C LEU A 49 -13.49 -7.15 -1.80
N ASP A 50 -13.61 -7.62 -3.05
CA ASP A 50 -13.94 -9.03 -3.35
C ASP A 50 -12.91 -10.01 -2.72
N ALA A 51 -11.65 -9.61 -2.54
CA ALA A 51 -10.63 -10.43 -1.87
C ALA A 51 -10.75 -10.35 -0.33
N LEU A 52 -11.08 -9.18 0.22
CA LEU A 52 -11.33 -8.99 1.65
C LEU A 52 -12.57 -9.76 2.14
N GLU A 53 -13.60 -9.89 1.31
CA GLU A 53 -14.80 -10.68 1.64
C GLU A 53 -14.52 -12.19 1.76
N LYS A 54 -13.39 -12.67 1.24
CA LYS A 54 -13.02 -14.10 1.23
C LYS A 54 -12.18 -14.51 2.43
N ILE A 55 -11.67 -13.57 3.21
CA ILE A 55 -10.90 -13.85 4.43
C ILE A 55 -11.82 -13.82 5.65
N SER A 56 -11.51 -14.65 6.64
CA SER A 56 -12.25 -14.70 7.90
C SER A 56 -11.63 -13.79 8.97
N ILE A 57 -10.32 -13.55 8.89
CA ILE A 57 -9.61 -12.67 9.81
C ILE A 57 -9.75 -11.22 9.33
N ILE A 58 -10.46 -10.40 10.10
CA ILE A 58 -10.55 -8.96 9.85
C ILE A 58 -9.20 -8.30 10.20
N PRO A 59 -8.50 -7.63 9.26
CA PRO A 59 -7.24 -6.97 9.56
C PRO A 59 -7.42 -5.74 10.46
N ASP A 60 -6.52 -5.54 11.43
CA ASP A 60 -6.49 -4.33 12.26
C ASP A 60 -5.97 -3.10 11.50
N LEU A 61 -5.14 -3.32 10.48
CA LEU A 61 -4.46 -2.30 9.68
C LEU A 61 -4.15 -2.86 8.29
N ILE A 62 -4.39 -2.08 7.24
CA ILE A 62 -4.12 -2.48 5.86
C ILE A 62 -3.01 -1.60 5.26
N LEU A 63 -1.94 -2.23 4.78
CA LEU A 63 -0.89 -1.57 3.98
C LEU A 63 -1.16 -1.85 2.50
N CYS A 64 -1.39 -0.79 1.72
CA CYS A 64 -1.69 -0.88 0.30
C CYS A 64 -0.44 -0.58 -0.55
N ASP A 65 -0.20 -1.34 -1.62
CA ASP A 65 0.80 -0.98 -2.65
C ASP A 65 0.27 0.14 -3.54
N GLY A 66 0.28 1.36 -3.02
CA GLY A 66 -0.32 2.50 -3.67
C GLY A 66 -0.27 3.73 -2.78
N GLN A 67 -0.85 4.83 -3.27
CA GLN A 67 -0.90 6.09 -2.54
C GLN A 67 -2.14 6.16 -1.63
N GLY A 68 -2.02 6.89 -0.53
CA GLY A 68 -3.12 7.43 0.26
C GLY A 68 -3.36 8.90 -0.11
N ILE A 69 -3.21 9.82 0.86
CA ILE A 69 -3.39 11.26 0.62
C ILE A 69 -2.33 11.87 -0.30
N ALA A 70 -1.22 11.16 -0.59
CA ALA A 70 -0.21 11.56 -1.57
C ALA A 70 -0.71 11.38 -3.03
N HIS A 71 -1.79 12.09 -3.34
CA HIS A 71 -2.53 12.03 -4.58
C HIS A 71 -3.00 13.45 -4.97
N PRO A 72 -3.11 13.81 -6.26
CA PRO A 72 -3.56 15.13 -6.70
C PRO A 72 -4.88 15.58 -6.07
N ARG A 73 -5.74 14.61 -5.72
CA ARG A 73 -7.07 14.83 -5.10
C ARG A 73 -7.12 14.47 -3.61
N ARG A 74 -5.95 14.26 -2.97
CA ARG A 74 -5.82 13.77 -1.58
C ARG A 74 -6.57 12.45 -1.29
N PHE A 75 -6.86 11.68 -2.34
CA PHE A 75 -7.71 10.50 -2.25
C PHE A 75 -7.20 9.37 -3.16
N GLY A 76 -6.09 8.75 -2.75
CA GLY A 76 -5.52 7.58 -3.40
C GLY A 76 -6.22 6.27 -3.04
N LEU A 77 -5.66 5.15 -3.49
CA LEU A 77 -6.19 3.80 -3.25
C LEU A 77 -6.34 3.48 -1.76
N ALA A 78 -5.35 3.81 -0.93
CA ALA A 78 -5.41 3.51 0.50
C ALA A 78 -6.53 4.31 1.20
N CYS A 79 -6.76 5.57 0.81
CA CYS A 79 -7.87 6.38 1.30
C CYS A 79 -9.22 5.78 0.89
N HIS A 80 -9.35 5.46 -0.40
CA HIS A 80 -10.60 4.92 -0.94
C HIS A 80 -10.96 3.59 -0.27
N LEU A 81 -10.02 2.67 -0.15
CA LEU A 81 -10.23 1.40 0.53
C LEU A 81 -10.60 1.61 2.01
N GLY A 82 -9.84 2.43 2.73
CA GLY A 82 -10.02 2.63 4.16
C GLY A 82 -11.35 3.28 4.52
N VAL A 83 -11.85 4.20 3.69
CA VAL A 83 -13.18 4.79 3.89
C VAL A 83 -14.30 3.76 3.67
N LEU A 84 -14.16 2.87 2.70
CA LEU A 84 -15.18 1.85 2.43
C LEU A 84 -15.17 0.72 3.47
N THR A 85 -14.01 0.37 4.01
CA THR A 85 -13.88 -0.71 4.99
C THR A 85 -14.00 -0.24 6.43
N ASP A 86 -13.84 1.06 6.70
CA ASP A 86 -13.65 1.65 8.02
C ASP A 86 -12.46 1.07 8.81
N ILE A 87 -11.50 0.46 8.10
CA ILE A 87 -10.25 -0.08 8.66
C ILE A 87 -9.13 0.94 8.45
N PRO A 88 -8.23 1.16 9.43
CA PRO A 88 -7.05 1.97 9.23
C PRO A 88 -6.22 1.52 8.02
N THR A 89 -5.80 2.47 7.19
CA THR A 89 -5.04 2.18 5.96
C THR A 89 -3.82 3.09 5.80
N ILE A 90 -2.76 2.52 5.22
CA ILE A 90 -1.53 3.22 4.85
C ILE A 90 -1.26 2.94 3.36
N GLY A 91 -0.96 3.99 2.60
CA GLY A 91 -0.38 3.85 1.26
C GLY A 91 1.13 3.70 1.34
N VAL A 92 1.68 2.65 0.73
CA VAL A 92 3.12 2.39 0.62
C VAL A 92 3.49 2.22 -0.85
N ALA A 93 3.92 3.30 -1.50
CA ALA A 93 4.23 3.29 -2.92
C ALA A 93 5.73 3.10 -3.22
N LYS A 94 6.00 2.42 -4.34
CA LYS A 94 7.35 2.14 -4.86
C LYS A 94 8.01 3.36 -5.53
N SER A 95 7.22 4.37 -5.90
CA SER A 95 7.65 5.59 -6.57
C SER A 95 6.84 6.80 -6.11
N ARG A 96 7.41 7.99 -6.33
CA ARG A 96 6.76 9.28 -6.11
C ARG A 96 5.66 9.46 -7.15
N PHE A 97 4.45 9.80 -6.71
CA PHE A 97 3.38 10.19 -7.63
C PHE A 97 3.30 11.71 -7.79
N ILE A 98 3.30 12.43 -6.67
CA ILE A 98 3.30 13.90 -6.58
C ILE A 98 4.11 14.36 -5.36
N GLY A 99 4.31 15.69 -5.26
CA GLY A 99 4.99 16.35 -4.15
C GLY A 99 6.50 16.20 -4.20
N ASP A 100 7.21 17.04 -3.48
CA ASP A 100 8.67 17.12 -3.43
C ASP A 100 9.16 16.87 -2.00
N HIS A 101 10.42 16.48 -1.86
CA HIS A 101 11.07 16.26 -0.58
C HIS A 101 12.54 16.68 -0.68
N GLU A 102 13.13 17.01 0.46
CA GLU A 102 14.56 17.27 0.56
C GLU A 102 15.38 15.98 0.41
N GLU A 103 16.70 16.11 0.34
CA GLU A 103 17.57 14.94 0.30
C GLU A 103 17.34 14.02 1.51
N LEU A 104 17.12 12.74 1.21
CA LEU A 104 16.86 11.72 2.22
C LEU A 104 18.17 11.00 2.56
N PRO A 105 18.64 11.04 3.83
CA PRO A 105 19.83 10.32 4.23
C PRO A 105 19.76 8.81 3.95
N GLU A 106 20.93 8.18 3.80
CA GLU A 106 21.00 6.80 3.32
C GLU A 106 20.63 5.75 4.37
N ASN A 107 20.71 6.03 5.67
CA ASN A 107 20.52 5.02 6.71
C ASN A 107 19.06 4.62 6.88
N LYS A 108 18.79 3.31 7.09
CA LYS A 108 17.45 2.79 7.43
C LYS A 108 16.85 3.58 8.60
N GLY A 109 15.55 3.89 8.49
CA GLY A 109 14.78 4.62 9.50
C GLY A 109 14.71 6.12 9.25
N ASN A 110 15.61 6.69 8.43
CA ASN A 110 15.48 8.08 8.03
C ASN A 110 14.25 8.28 7.15
N TRP A 111 13.63 9.45 7.29
CA TRP A 111 12.55 9.89 6.44
C TRP A 111 12.58 11.41 6.28
N GLN A 112 11.99 11.90 5.20
CA GLN A 112 11.76 13.33 4.96
C GLN A 112 10.27 13.55 4.66
N PRO A 113 9.67 14.69 5.07
CA PRO A 113 8.33 15.05 4.67
C PRO A 113 8.21 15.08 3.15
N LEU A 114 7.10 14.57 2.63
CA LEU A 114 6.70 14.74 1.23
C LEU A 114 5.66 15.85 1.19
N SER A 115 5.98 16.95 0.51
CA SER A 115 5.15 18.15 0.50
C SER A 115 4.61 18.46 -0.90
N HIS A 116 3.36 18.90 -0.99
CA HIS A 116 2.75 19.36 -2.23
C HIS A 116 1.80 20.52 -1.93
N ASP A 117 1.91 21.60 -2.71
CA ASP A 117 1.11 22.83 -2.53
C ASP A 117 1.15 23.39 -1.09
N GLY A 118 2.32 23.32 -0.44
CA GLY A 118 2.53 23.79 0.92
C GLY A 118 2.03 22.86 2.03
N GLU A 119 1.49 21.69 1.69
CA GLU A 119 0.98 20.70 2.65
C GLU A 119 1.86 19.46 2.71
N ILE A 120 2.02 18.88 3.91
CA ILE A 120 2.63 17.56 4.07
C ILE A 120 1.60 16.49 3.69
N ILE A 121 1.87 15.78 2.61
CA ILE A 121 1.00 14.71 2.05
C ILE A 121 1.54 13.31 2.32
N GLY A 122 2.69 13.19 3.00
CA GLY A 122 3.29 11.91 3.32
C GLY A 122 4.74 12.04 3.75
N ALA A 123 5.48 10.96 3.63
CA ALA A 123 6.92 10.92 3.86
C ALA A 123 7.60 10.02 2.84
N VAL A 124 8.82 10.40 2.46
CA VAL A 124 9.75 9.47 1.78
C VAL A 124 10.56 8.76 2.86
N VAL A 125 10.55 7.44 2.88
CA VAL A 125 11.07 6.63 4.00
C VAL A 125 12.14 5.67 3.52
N ARG A 126 13.31 5.70 4.18
CA ARG A 126 14.42 4.78 3.95
C ARG A 126 14.18 3.49 4.73
N THR A 127 13.54 2.51 4.11
CA THR A 127 13.29 1.19 4.73
C THR A 127 14.52 0.28 4.72
N ARG A 128 15.51 0.57 3.86
CA ARG A 128 16.78 -0.16 3.77
C ARG A 128 17.93 0.78 3.40
N THR A 129 19.06 0.63 4.09
CA THR A 129 20.25 1.46 3.86
C THR A 129 20.75 1.33 2.42
N GLY A 130 21.06 2.45 1.77
CA GLY A 130 21.59 2.48 0.40
C GLY A 130 20.62 2.01 -0.70
N VAL A 131 19.34 1.79 -0.38
CA VAL A 131 18.32 1.33 -1.34
C VAL A 131 17.30 2.44 -1.57
N LYS A 132 16.71 2.48 -2.77
CA LYS A 132 15.60 3.39 -3.10
C LYS A 132 14.53 3.39 -2.00
N PRO A 133 14.06 4.56 -1.54
CA PRO A 133 13.08 4.66 -0.47
C PRO A 133 11.69 4.21 -0.93
N VAL A 134 10.74 4.14 0.00
CA VAL A 134 9.31 4.02 -0.29
C VAL A 134 8.61 5.33 0.05
N TYR A 135 7.42 5.54 -0.50
CA TYR A 135 6.61 6.72 -0.23
C TYR A 135 5.43 6.30 0.62
N VAL A 136 5.39 6.80 1.86
CA VAL A 136 4.37 6.48 2.85
C VAL A 136 3.37 7.64 2.92
N SER A 137 2.09 7.34 2.83
CA SER A 137 1.03 8.33 2.99
C SER A 137 -0.14 7.77 3.79
N ILE A 138 -0.79 8.63 4.57
CA ILE A 138 -1.98 8.28 5.33
C ILE A 138 -3.07 7.82 4.35
N GLY A 139 -3.73 6.71 4.63
CA GLY A 139 -4.97 6.32 3.94
C GLY A 139 -6.19 6.76 4.74
N HIS A 140 -6.40 6.13 5.89
CA HIS A 140 -7.58 6.32 6.74
C HIS A 140 -7.25 6.04 8.21
N ARG A 141 -7.83 6.83 9.15
CA ARG A 141 -7.77 6.64 10.62
C ARG A 141 -6.38 6.36 11.20
N ILE A 142 -5.33 6.97 10.64
CA ILE A 142 -3.95 6.83 11.13
C ILE A 142 -3.18 8.14 10.99
N SER A 143 -2.25 8.40 11.92
CA SER A 143 -1.34 9.54 11.83
C SER A 143 -0.12 9.22 10.96
N LEU A 144 0.51 10.23 10.35
CA LEU A 144 1.70 10.01 9.53
C LEU A 144 2.87 9.41 10.33
N PRO A 145 3.22 9.90 11.54
CA PRO A 145 4.27 9.27 12.35
C PRO A 145 3.98 7.80 12.66
N THR A 146 2.74 7.47 13.01
CA THR A 146 2.32 6.08 13.27
C THR A 146 2.40 5.23 12.00
N ALA A 147 2.01 5.76 10.85
CA ALA A 147 2.11 5.06 9.57
C ALA A 147 3.57 4.73 9.22
N ILE A 148 4.50 5.66 9.44
CA ILE A 148 5.94 5.45 9.22
C ILE A 148 6.47 4.34 10.14
N ASP A 149 6.11 4.35 11.44
CA ASP A 149 6.51 3.31 12.39
C ASP A 149 6.06 1.92 11.93
N TYR A 150 4.77 1.76 11.60
CA TYR A 150 4.25 0.49 11.12
C TYR A 150 4.93 0.03 9.82
N VAL A 151 5.15 0.93 8.86
CA VAL A 151 5.85 0.58 7.62
C VAL A 151 7.28 0.10 7.91
N LEU A 152 8.03 0.77 8.78
CA LEU A 152 9.38 0.36 9.16
C LEU A 152 9.37 -0.99 9.89
N ARG A 153 8.44 -1.22 10.80
CA ARG A 153 8.31 -2.47 11.57
C ARG A 153 7.83 -3.65 10.71
N CYS A 154 7.08 -3.38 9.64
CA CYS A 154 6.72 -4.37 8.65
C CYS A 154 7.84 -4.65 7.63
N THR A 155 9.00 -3.97 7.70
CA THR A 155 10.15 -4.21 6.80
C THR A 155 11.25 -5.02 7.47
N SER A 156 11.59 -6.16 6.85
CA SER A 156 12.67 -7.04 7.29
C SER A 156 14.02 -6.65 6.66
N ARG A 157 14.70 -7.62 6.02
CA ARG A 157 15.87 -7.44 5.14
C ARG A 157 15.50 -6.82 3.78
N TYR A 158 14.22 -6.77 3.43
CA TYR A 158 13.73 -6.28 2.14
C TYR A 158 13.33 -4.80 2.18
N ARG A 159 13.33 -4.17 0.99
CA ARG A 159 12.89 -2.78 0.80
C ARG A 159 11.39 -2.58 1.08
N LEU A 160 10.56 -3.51 0.60
CA LEU A 160 9.10 -3.42 0.75
C LEU A 160 8.66 -4.13 2.02
N PRO A 161 7.58 -3.66 2.68
CA PRO A 161 6.97 -4.38 3.79
C PRO A 161 6.63 -5.82 3.43
N GLU A 162 6.71 -6.74 4.39
CA GLU A 162 6.36 -8.15 4.18
C GLU A 162 4.91 -8.31 3.70
N THR A 163 3.99 -7.44 4.15
CA THR A 163 2.59 -7.40 3.67
C THR A 163 2.50 -7.26 2.15
N THR A 164 3.17 -6.24 1.58
CA THR A 164 3.23 -6.02 0.14
C THR A 164 3.93 -7.16 -0.58
N ARG A 165 4.99 -7.73 0.02
CA ARG A 165 5.74 -8.84 -0.59
C ARG A 165 4.91 -10.12 -0.72
N TRP A 166 4.18 -10.48 0.33
CA TRP A 166 3.27 -11.62 0.29
C TRP A 166 2.17 -11.41 -0.76
N ALA A 167 1.55 -10.23 -0.78
CA ALA A 167 0.54 -9.89 -1.78
C ALA A 167 1.09 -9.96 -3.22
N ASP A 168 2.27 -9.39 -3.48
CA ASP A 168 2.95 -9.45 -4.79
C ASP A 168 3.27 -10.91 -5.19
N GLN A 169 3.70 -11.75 -4.24
CA GLN A 169 4.01 -13.16 -4.48
C GLN A 169 2.76 -13.98 -4.81
N LEU A 170 1.67 -13.76 -4.06
CA LEU A 170 0.36 -14.36 -4.29
C LEU A 170 -0.20 -13.95 -5.66
N ALA A 171 -0.16 -12.66 -5.97
CA ALA A 171 -0.67 -12.13 -7.23
C ALA A 171 0.12 -12.66 -8.45
N SER A 172 1.41 -12.95 -8.28
CA SER A 172 2.28 -13.47 -9.34
C SER A 172 2.22 -14.99 -9.52
N ASN A 173 1.30 -15.72 -8.84
CA ASN A 173 1.24 -17.20 -8.82
C ASN A 173 2.58 -17.86 -8.46
N ARG A 174 3.44 -17.19 -7.67
CA ARG A 174 4.76 -17.69 -7.26
C ARG A 174 4.69 -18.56 -5.99
N ILE A 175 3.49 -18.84 -5.50
CA ILE A 175 3.25 -19.86 -4.48
C ILE A 175 2.77 -21.10 -5.23
N LYS A 176 3.70 -21.99 -5.55
CA LYS A 176 3.35 -23.40 -5.80
C LYS A 176 3.04 -24.02 -4.44
N ASN A 177 1.91 -24.73 -4.37
CA ASN A 177 1.63 -25.67 -3.29
C ASN A 177 2.83 -26.60 -3.03
#